data_AF-A0AA52FCE1-F1
#
_entry.id   AF-A0AA52FCE1-F1
#
_cell.length_a   1.000
_cell.length_b   1.000
_cell.length_c   1.000
_cell.angle_alpha   90.00
_cell.angle_beta   90.00
_cell.angle_gamma   90.00
#
_symmetry.space_group_name_H-M   'P 1'
#
loop_
_entity.id
_entity.type
_entity.pdbx_description
1 polymer ?
#
loop_
_entity_poly.entity_id
_entity_poly.type
_entity_poly.pdbx_seq_one_letter_code
_entity_poly.pdbx_strand_id
1 'polypeptide(L)'
;MRPRATAVAALLVSGLVLTACAAKATAPALPSPDDVIKAATQKLTDGCLARRGLAPPHPGEPTPSSVEQRRVSDAMFGSGTAELSLRLPTGYVVRAHTDGCLAAAQQRLYGDQRRWFRTSVIVNNLQPEAEKTHRSLAEVRSRHRAEIAEWQRLRAHALAEATSLLTAKGNPSA
;
A
#
# COMPACT_ATOMS: atom_id res chain seq x y z
N MET A 1 -35.49 48.94 -61.10
CA MET A 1 -35.41 48.03 -62.26
C MET A 1 -34.46 46.89 -61.94
N ARG A 2 -34.60 45.70 -62.56
CA ARG A 2 -33.73 44.52 -62.35
C ARG A 2 -33.29 43.93 -63.69
N PRO A 3 -31.99 43.75 -63.96
CA PRO A 3 -31.47 42.84 -64.99
C PRO A 3 -31.29 41.40 -64.48
N ARG A 4 -31.18 40.46 -65.42
CA ARG A 4 -30.72 39.05 -65.30
C ARG A 4 -29.59 38.85 -66.36
N ALA A 5 -28.64 37.90 -66.28
CA ALA A 5 -28.16 37.08 -65.15
C ALA A 5 -26.59 37.08 -65.06
N THR A 6 -25.73 36.12 -65.48
CA THR A 6 -25.90 34.79 -66.12
C THR A 6 -24.67 33.85 -65.92
N ALA A 7 -24.78 32.85 -65.03
CA ALA A 7 -24.10 31.53 -65.06
C ALA A 7 -22.55 31.37 -64.85
N VAL A 8 -22.13 30.09 -64.90
CA VAL A 8 -20.77 29.49 -64.91
C VAL A 8 -20.08 29.18 -63.55
N ALA A 9 -20.50 28.02 -62.99
CA ALA A 9 -19.68 26.84 -62.62
C ALA A 9 -18.53 26.86 -61.56
N ALA A 10 -18.62 25.83 -60.72
CA ALA A 10 -17.53 24.97 -60.19
C ALA A 10 -16.36 25.58 -59.38
N LEU A 11 -16.26 25.15 -58.11
CA LEU A 11 -15.35 24.05 -57.74
C LEU A 11 -15.74 23.42 -56.39
N LEU A 12 -15.62 22.09 -56.30
CA LEU A 12 -15.82 21.32 -55.06
C LEU A 12 -14.49 21.23 -54.29
N VAL A 13 -14.46 21.68 -53.04
CA VAL A 13 -13.36 21.41 -52.10
C VAL A 13 -13.94 20.84 -50.81
N SER A 14 -14.16 19.53 -50.81
CA SER A 14 -14.56 18.77 -49.62
C SER A 14 -13.39 18.69 -48.63
N GLY A 15 -13.26 19.67 -47.76
CA GLY A 15 -12.23 19.69 -46.73
C GLY A 15 -12.39 18.52 -45.75
N LEU A 16 -11.48 17.55 -45.81
CA LEU A 16 -11.38 16.48 -44.81
C LEU A 16 -10.96 17.10 -43.47
N VAL A 17 -11.92 17.31 -42.58
CA VAL A 17 -11.64 17.69 -41.19
C VAL A 17 -11.16 16.45 -40.44
N LEU A 18 -9.85 16.19 -40.54
CA LEU A 18 -9.16 15.22 -39.70
C LEU A 18 -9.13 15.74 -38.26
N THR A 19 -10.19 15.45 -37.50
CA THR A 19 -10.24 15.62 -36.05
C THR A 19 -9.25 14.68 -35.38
N ALA A 20 -7.99 15.13 -35.33
CA ALA A 20 -6.94 14.46 -34.59
C ALA A 20 -7.29 14.48 -33.09
N CYS A 21 -7.96 13.43 -32.62
CA CYS A 21 -8.22 13.17 -31.22
C CYS A 21 -6.87 13.02 -30.50
N ALA A 22 -6.36 14.13 -29.98
CA ALA A 22 -5.16 14.21 -29.18
C ALA A 22 -5.40 13.59 -27.79
N ALA A 23 -5.63 12.27 -27.79
CA ALA A 23 -5.58 11.45 -26.60
C ALA A 23 -4.17 11.57 -26.01
N LYS A 24 -4.02 12.44 -25.01
CA LYS A 24 -2.81 12.54 -24.21
C LYS A 24 -2.61 11.19 -23.56
N ALA A 25 -1.71 10.38 -24.13
CA ALA A 25 -1.28 9.12 -23.56
C ALA A 25 -0.72 9.42 -22.18
N THR A 26 -1.54 9.17 -21.16
CA THR A 26 -1.19 9.47 -19.78
C THR A 26 -0.19 8.40 -19.37
N ALA A 27 1.09 8.76 -19.35
CA ALA A 27 2.15 7.87 -18.93
C ALA A 27 1.80 7.31 -17.53
N PRO A 28 2.00 6.01 -17.27
CA PRO A 28 1.68 5.41 -15.98
C PRO A 28 2.33 6.22 -14.85
N ALA A 29 1.53 6.64 -13.87
CA ALA A 29 2.06 7.31 -12.70
C ALA A 29 3.02 6.37 -11.95
N LEU A 30 4.13 6.94 -11.45
CA LEU A 30 5.05 6.17 -10.60
C LEU A 30 4.29 5.69 -9.35
N PRO A 31 4.45 4.42 -8.92
CA PRO A 31 3.81 3.91 -7.71
C PRO A 31 4.15 4.75 -6.49
N SER A 32 3.20 4.91 -5.56
CA SER A 32 3.48 5.64 -4.33
C SER A 32 4.45 4.85 -3.42
N PRO A 33 5.16 5.51 -2.48
CA PRO A 33 5.97 4.81 -1.49
C PRO A 33 5.21 3.74 -0.70
N ASP A 34 3.90 3.93 -0.46
CA ASP A 34 3.05 2.93 0.19
C ASP A 34 2.76 1.73 -0.73
N ASP A 35 2.56 1.94 -2.04
CA ASP A 35 2.38 0.84 -3.00
C ASP A 35 3.64 -0.01 -3.13
N VAL A 36 4.83 0.62 -3.13
CA VAL A 36 6.12 -0.08 -3.18
C VAL A 36 6.33 -0.94 -1.92
N ILE A 37 6.08 -0.37 -0.73
CA ILE A 37 6.17 -1.12 0.54
C ILE A 37 5.12 -2.24 0.60
N LYS A 38 3.89 -1.99 0.12
CA LYS A 38 2.81 -2.99 0.06
C LYS A 38 3.15 -4.15 -0.88
N ALA A 39 3.66 -3.89 -2.08
CA ALA A 39 4.07 -4.91 -3.04
C ALA A 39 5.25 -5.75 -2.51
N ALA A 40 6.22 -5.12 -1.85
CA ALA A 40 7.32 -5.84 -1.19
C ALA A 40 6.84 -6.69 0.00
N THR A 41 5.90 -6.17 0.79
CA THR A 41 5.26 -6.91 1.90
C THR A 41 4.54 -8.14 1.36
N GLN A 42 3.74 -8.00 0.31
CA GLN A 42 3.04 -9.11 -0.33
C GLN A 42 4.03 -10.18 -0.86
N LYS A 43 5.04 -9.78 -1.63
CA LYS A 43 6.09 -10.71 -2.13
C LYS A 43 6.80 -11.47 -0.99
N LEU A 44 6.98 -10.84 0.18
CA LEU A 44 7.55 -11.47 1.37
C LEU A 44 6.56 -12.42 2.07
N THR A 45 5.28 -12.06 2.20
CA THR A 45 4.26 -12.92 2.83
C THR A 45 3.95 -14.14 1.97
N ASP A 46 3.80 -13.96 0.67
CA ASP A 46 3.42 -15.03 -0.27
C ASP A 46 4.55 -16.06 -0.37
N GLY A 47 5.81 -15.61 -0.45
CA GLY A 47 6.97 -16.49 -0.37
C GLY A 47 7.14 -17.18 1.00
N CYS A 48 6.64 -16.58 2.09
CA CYS A 48 6.63 -17.21 3.41
C CYS A 48 5.55 -18.28 3.55
N LEU A 49 4.34 -18.04 3.03
CA LEU A 49 3.28 -19.05 2.95
C LEU A 49 3.70 -20.23 2.06
N ALA A 50 4.28 -19.96 0.89
CA ALA A 50 4.76 -20.99 -0.02
C ALA A 50 5.81 -21.93 0.65
N ARG A 51 6.77 -21.36 1.40
CA ARG A 51 7.73 -22.16 2.20
C ARG A 51 7.09 -22.96 3.35
N ARG A 52 5.88 -22.58 3.79
CA ARG A 52 5.08 -23.33 4.78
C ARG A 52 4.10 -24.33 4.12
N GLY A 53 4.15 -24.51 2.79
CA GLY A 53 3.25 -25.39 2.04
C GLY A 53 1.80 -24.87 1.98
N LEU A 54 1.63 -23.54 1.96
CA LEU A 54 0.33 -22.87 1.95
C LEU A 54 0.26 -21.90 0.76
N ALA A 55 -0.90 -21.83 0.10
CA ALA A 55 -1.19 -20.81 -0.91
C ALA A 55 -1.82 -19.57 -0.25
N PRO A 56 -1.49 -18.34 -0.69
CA PRO A 56 -2.37 -17.19 -0.48
C PRO A 56 -3.66 -17.38 -1.32
N PRO A 57 -4.83 -16.88 -0.88
CA PRO A 57 -6.08 -17.05 -1.60
C PRO A 57 -6.18 -16.10 -2.81
N HIS A 58 -6.32 -16.63 -4.03
CA HIS A 58 -6.48 -15.80 -5.24
C HIS A 58 -7.95 -15.63 -5.67
N PRO A 59 -8.32 -14.49 -6.27
CA PRO A 59 -9.64 -14.33 -6.89
C PRO A 59 -9.88 -15.34 -8.01
N GLY A 60 -10.97 -16.10 -7.93
CA GLY A 60 -11.36 -17.09 -8.94
C GLY A 60 -10.94 -18.53 -8.64
N GLU A 61 -10.13 -18.77 -7.60
CA GLU A 61 -9.87 -20.11 -7.08
C GLU A 61 -11.09 -20.65 -6.28
N PRO A 62 -11.27 -21.98 -6.18
CA PRO A 62 -12.29 -22.57 -5.31
C PRO A 62 -12.08 -22.16 -3.85
N THR A 63 -13.15 -21.80 -3.14
CA THR A 63 -13.06 -21.39 -1.73
C THR A 63 -12.42 -22.48 -0.87
N PRO A 64 -11.26 -22.23 -0.23
CA PRO A 64 -10.57 -23.23 0.59
C PRO A 64 -11.38 -23.60 1.82
N SER A 65 -11.09 -24.78 2.40
CA SER A 65 -11.83 -25.27 3.57
C SER A 65 -11.64 -24.37 4.81
N SER A 66 -12.57 -24.37 5.76
CA SER A 66 -12.44 -23.55 6.99
C SER A 66 -11.21 -23.91 7.85
N VAL A 67 -10.75 -25.16 7.77
CA VAL A 67 -9.50 -25.64 8.39
C VAL A 67 -8.26 -25.05 7.69
N GLU A 68 -8.29 -24.98 6.36
CA GLU A 68 -7.24 -24.43 5.52
C GLU A 68 -7.18 -22.90 5.62
N GLN A 69 -8.32 -22.21 5.58
CA GLN A 69 -8.44 -20.78 5.88
C GLN A 69 -7.81 -20.44 7.24
N ARG A 70 -8.07 -21.27 8.27
CA ARG A 70 -7.42 -21.12 9.58
C ARG A 70 -5.92 -21.31 9.50
N ARG A 71 -5.41 -22.38 8.87
CA ARG A 71 -3.97 -22.61 8.70
C ARG A 71 -3.27 -21.46 7.96
N VAL A 72 -3.91 -20.87 6.94
CA VAL A 72 -3.41 -19.69 6.22
C VAL A 72 -3.43 -18.45 7.12
N SER A 73 -4.52 -18.22 7.87
CA SER A 73 -4.63 -17.13 8.85
C SER A 73 -3.55 -17.21 9.93
N ASP A 74 -3.42 -18.35 10.59
CA ASP A 74 -2.45 -18.62 11.66
C ASP A 74 -1.02 -18.47 11.15
N ALA A 75 -0.74 -18.89 9.91
CA ALA A 75 0.56 -18.72 9.28
C ALA A 75 0.83 -17.26 8.85
N MET A 76 -0.18 -16.54 8.37
CA MET A 76 -0.05 -15.14 7.93
C MET A 76 0.16 -14.19 9.12
N PHE A 77 -0.74 -14.26 10.11
CA PHE A 77 -0.83 -13.29 11.19
C PHE A 77 -0.09 -13.73 12.46
N GLY A 78 0.20 -15.02 12.62
CA GLY A 78 0.72 -15.61 13.85
C GLY A 78 -0.37 -16.29 14.66
N SER A 79 0.04 -17.20 15.54
CA SER A 79 -0.85 -18.01 16.41
C SER A 79 -0.26 -18.27 17.80
N GLY A 80 1.03 -17.98 18.02
CA GLY A 80 1.65 -17.98 19.34
C GLY A 80 1.15 -16.84 20.24
N THR A 81 1.77 -16.67 21.41
CA THR A 81 1.45 -15.54 22.30
C THR A 81 1.85 -14.21 21.64
N ALA A 82 0.95 -13.22 21.67
CA ALA A 82 1.24 -11.90 21.12
C ALA A 82 2.29 -11.13 21.96
N GLU A 83 3.53 -11.11 21.48
CA GLU A 83 4.70 -10.51 22.16
C GLU A 83 4.76 -8.97 22.10
N LEU A 84 3.91 -8.35 21.28
CA LEU A 84 3.82 -6.89 21.12
C LEU A 84 2.47 -6.40 21.67
N SER A 85 2.51 -5.38 22.52
CA SER A 85 1.33 -4.81 23.16
C SER A 85 1.56 -3.33 23.46
N LEU A 86 0.60 -2.47 23.10
CA LEU A 86 0.62 -1.04 23.42
C LEU A 86 -0.77 -0.58 23.85
N ARG A 87 -0.88 0.00 25.05
CA ARG A 87 -2.09 0.71 25.49
C ARG A 87 -2.08 2.13 24.92
N LEU A 88 -3.15 2.49 24.23
CA LEU A 88 -3.37 3.83 23.71
C LEU A 88 -4.01 4.75 24.77
N PRO A 89 -3.87 6.08 24.66
CA PRO A 89 -4.62 7.04 25.48
C PRO A 89 -6.15 6.94 25.34
N THR A 90 -6.63 6.26 24.28
CA THR A 90 -8.03 5.88 24.11
C THR A 90 -8.51 4.80 25.09
N GLY A 91 -7.60 4.16 25.83
CA GLY A 91 -7.87 3.06 26.76
C GLY A 91 -7.69 1.68 26.14
N TYR A 92 -7.89 1.55 24.83
CA TYR A 92 -7.69 0.33 24.05
C TYR A 92 -6.24 -0.19 24.13
N VAL A 93 -6.06 -1.50 23.95
CA VAL A 93 -4.75 -2.14 23.88
C VAL A 93 -4.61 -2.82 22.52
N VAL A 94 -3.74 -2.28 21.67
CA VAL A 94 -3.37 -2.92 20.40
C VAL A 94 -2.33 -4.00 20.71
N ARG A 95 -2.45 -5.15 20.06
CA ARG A 95 -1.50 -6.26 20.14
C ARG A 95 -1.05 -6.71 18.76
N ALA A 96 0.12 -7.32 18.68
CA ALA A 96 0.57 -8.04 17.49
C ALA A 96 1.40 -9.26 17.88
N HIS A 97 1.30 -10.29 17.04
CA HIS A 97 2.11 -11.49 17.07
C HIS A 97 3.44 -11.26 16.34
N THR A 98 4.43 -12.11 16.59
CA THR A 98 5.79 -12.02 16.01
C THR A 98 6.17 -13.24 15.17
N ASP A 99 5.37 -14.33 15.22
CA ASP A 99 5.58 -15.63 14.58
C ASP A 99 4.95 -15.79 13.17
N GLY A 100 4.10 -14.83 12.78
CA GLY A 100 3.41 -14.81 11.48
C GLY A 100 4.29 -14.36 10.30
N CYS A 101 3.92 -14.74 9.08
CA CYS A 101 4.57 -14.29 7.86
C CYS A 101 4.53 -12.76 7.67
N LEU A 102 3.45 -12.09 8.10
CA LEU A 102 3.38 -10.62 8.10
C LEU A 102 4.36 -9.99 9.10
N ALA A 103 4.56 -10.61 10.26
CA ALA A 103 5.56 -10.17 11.24
C ALA A 103 6.99 -10.29 10.68
N ALA A 104 7.31 -11.43 10.06
CA ALA A 104 8.59 -11.65 9.38
C ALA A 104 8.82 -10.64 8.24
N ALA A 105 7.79 -10.34 7.44
CA ALA A 105 7.87 -9.32 6.39
C ALA A 105 8.12 -7.90 6.96
N GLN A 106 7.44 -7.53 8.04
CA GLN A 106 7.68 -6.26 8.74
C GLN A 106 9.08 -6.19 9.33
N GLN A 107 9.56 -7.25 10.00
CA GLN A 107 10.92 -7.32 10.54
C GLN A 107 11.97 -7.20 9.42
N ARG A 108 11.75 -7.81 8.25
CA ARG A 108 12.65 -7.67 7.08
C ARG A 108 12.66 -6.26 6.51
N LEU A 109 11.52 -5.56 6.45
CA LEU A 109 11.45 -4.23 5.83
C LEU A 109 11.81 -3.08 6.79
N TYR A 110 11.38 -3.14 8.05
CA TYR A 110 11.54 -2.04 9.02
C TYR A 110 12.71 -2.22 10.00
N GLY A 111 13.32 -3.41 10.07
CA GLY A 111 14.54 -3.70 10.86
C GLY A 111 14.33 -3.83 12.38
N ASP A 112 13.61 -2.89 13.00
CA ASP A 112 13.24 -2.93 14.43
C ASP A 112 11.71 -3.05 14.55
N GLN A 113 11.20 -4.28 14.53
CA GLN A 113 9.75 -4.53 14.60
C GLN A 113 9.11 -3.97 15.89
N ARG A 114 9.82 -4.00 17.04
CA ARG A 114 9.27 -3.48 18.31
C ARG A 114 9.07 -1.96 18.25
N ARG A 115 10.03 -1.24 17.66
CA ARG A 115 9.93 0.21 17.44
C ARG A 115 8.92 0.58 16.34
N TRP A 116 8.93 -0.14 15.23
CA TRP A 116 7.94 0.01 14.16
C TRP A 116 6.52 -0.18 14.67
N PHE A 117 6.25 -1.24 15.43
CA PHE A 117 4.95 -1.46 16.06
C PHE A 117 4.56 -0.29 16.96
N ARG A 118 5.46 0.17 17.85
CA ARG A 118 5.16 1.31 18.73
C ARG A 118 4.81 2.58 17.94
N THR A 119 5.65 2.98 16.98
CA THR A 119 5.47 4.27 16.30
C THR A 119 4.33 4.24 15.30
N SER A 120 4.14 3.15 14.55
CA SER A 120 3.00 2.99 13.64
C SER A 120 1.66 2.96 14.38
N VAL A 121 1.56 2.25 15.52
CA VAL A 121 0.33 2.24 16.33
C VAL A 121 0.03 3.63 16.89
N ILE A 122 1.03 4.40 17.34
CA ILE A 122 0.81 5.78 17.81
C ILE A 122 0.39 6.70 16.66
N VAL A 123 1.15 6.74 15.56
CA VAL A 123 0.90 7.63 14.42
C VAL A 123 -0.47 7.37 13.77
N ASN A 124 -0.88 6.10 13.68
CA ASN A 124 -2.19 5.72 13.12
C ASN A 124 -3.38 6.02 14.07
N ASN A 125 -3.14 6.36 15.34
CA ASN A 125 -4.19 6.63 16.34
C ASN A 125 -4.23 8.08 16.86
N LEU A 126 -3.44 9.00 16.28
CA LEU A 126 -3.40 10.40 16.71
C LEU A 126 -4.76 11.12 16.60
N GLN A 127 -5.60 10.75 15.64
CA GLN A 127 -6.95 11.30 15.47
C GLN A 127 -7.93 10.79 16.56
N PRO A 128 -8.09 9.47 16.77
CA PRO A 128 -8.79 8.93 17.94
C PRO A 128 -8.30 9.46 19.30
N GLU A 129 -6.99 9.73 19.45
CA GLU A 129 -6.46 10.36 20.66
C GLU A 129 -6.95 11.82 20.81
N ALA A 130 -6.89 12.62 19.74
CA ALA A 130 -7.36 14.01 19.75
C ALA A 130 -8.85 14.09 20.12
N GLU A 131 -9.68 13.25 19.50
CA GLU A 131 -11.11 13.11 19.78
C GLU A 131 -11.37 12.72 21.25
N LYS A 132 -10.71 11.67 21.75
CA LYS A 132 -10.91 11.18 23.12
C LYS A 132 -10.39 12.15 24.19
N THR A 133 -9.34 12.91 23.90
CA THR A 133 -8.73 13.85 24.86
C THR A 133 -9.27 15.27 24.73
N HIS A 134 -10.22 15.51 23.82
CA HIS A 134 -10.78 16.82 23.48
C HIS A 134 -9.69 17.86 23.11
N ARG A 135 -8.64 17.41 22.42
CA ARG A 135 -7.52 18.22 21.93
C ARG A 135 -7.62 18.47 20.43
N SER A 136 -6.90 19.47 19.94
CA SER A 136 -6.68 19.59 18.50
C SER A 136 -5.69 18.52 18.00
N LEU A 137 -5.89 18.02 16.78
CA LEU A 137 -4.94 17.12 16.13
C LEU A 137 -3.54 17.73 15.99
N ALA A 138 -3.45 19.07 15.86
CA ALA A 138 -2.18 19.79 15.82
C ALA A 138 -1.42 19.69 17.16
N GLU A 139 -2.12 19.85 18.28
CA GLU A 139 -1.54 19.69 19.62
C GLU A 139 -1.06 18.24 19.86
N VAL A 140 -1.87 17.25 19.49
CA VAL A 140 -1.51 15.83 19.59
C VAL A 140 -0.30 15.49 18.71
N ARG A 141 -0.24 16.00 17.48
CA ARG A 141 0.95 15.85 16.62
C ARG A 141 2.20 16.52 17.19
N SER A 142 2.06 17.68 17.86
CA SER A 142 3.19 18.37 18.52
C SER A 142 3.74 17.59 19.73
N ARG A 143 2.85 16.91 20.48
CA ARG A 143 3.19 15.99 21.57
C ARG A 143 3.97 14.78 21.04
N HIS A 144 3.44 14.08 20.03
CA HIS A 144 4.03 12.86 19.43
C HIS A 144 5.05 13.12 18.31
N ARG A 145 5.68 14.30 18.28
CA ARG A 145 6.60 14.68 17.18
C ARG A 145 7.82 13.74 17.03
N ALA A 146 8.26 13.12 18.13
CA ALA A 146 9.38 12.18 18.12
C ALA A 146 8.98 10.83 17.50
N GLU A 147 7.82 10.30 17.89
CA GLU A 147 7.20 9.11 17.29
C GLU A 147 6.91 9.30 15.80
N ILE A 148 6.44 10.48 15.38
CA ILE A 148 6.22 10.82 13.96
C ILE A 148 7.55 10.80 13.19
N ALA A 149 8.61 11.41 13.73
CA ALA A 149 9.92 11.44 13.08
C ALA A 149 10.59 10.06 12.99
N GLU A 150 10.44 9.21 14.03
CA GLU A 150 10.93 7.82 14.01
C GLU A 150 10.10 6.95 13.05
N TRP A 151 8.77 7.12 13.00
CA TRP A 151 7.92 6.47 11.98
C TRP A 151 8.33 6.84 10.55
N GLN A 152 8.65 8.12 10.30
CA GLN A 152 9.18 8.59 9.02
C GLN A 152 10.54 7.95 8.68
N ARG A 153 11.48 7.89 9.63
CA ARG A 153 12.79 7.23 9.40
C ARG A 153 12.64 5.73 9.12
N LEU A 154 11.81 5.02 9.89
CA LEU A 154 11.52 3.60 9.67
C LEU A 154 10.84 3.34 8.31
N ARG A 155 9.90 4.21 7.90
CA ARG A 155 9.29 4.15 6.56
C ARG A 155 10.27 4.43 5.43
N ALA A 156 11.22 5.35 5.61
CA ALA A 156 12.25 5.63 4.61
C ALA A 156 13.19 4.43 4.41
N HIS A 157 13.58 3.75 5.50
CA HIS A 157 14.33 2.49 5.43
C HIS A 157 13.52 1.39 4.72
N ALA A 158 12.26 1.17 5.13
CA ALA A 158 11.39 0.18 4.50
C ALA A 158 11.12 0.43 3.01
N LEU A 159 11.07 1.70 2.57
CA LEU A 159 11.01 2.03 1.15
C LEU A 159 12.27 1.58 0.41
N ALA A 160 13.47 1.86 0.95
CA ALA A 160 14.73 1.45 0.33
C ALA A 160 14.86 -0.08 0.23
N GLU A 161 14.52 -0.80 1.30
CA GLU A 161 14.50 -2.27 1.31
C GLU A 161 13.45 -2.85 0.36
N ALA A 162 12.26 -2.25 0.28
CA ALA A 162 11.21 -2.64 -0.64
C ALA A 162 11.62 -2.42 -2.11
N THR A 163 12.20 -1.26 -2.44
CA THR A 163 12.75 -0.98 -3.77
C THR A 163 13.85 -1.97 -4.13
N SER A 164 14.80 -2.26 -3.23
CA SER A 164 15.83 -3.27 -3.44
C SER A 164 15.23 -4.66 -3.74
N LEU A 165 14.31 -5.13 -2.89
CA LEU A 165 13.68 -6.45 -3.00
C LEU A 165 12.78 -6.60 -4.24
N LEU A 166 12.25 -5.51 -4.79
CA LEU A 166 11.44 -5.52 -6.02
C LEU A 166 12.28 -5.32 -7.29
N THR A 167 13.39 -4.57 -7.24
CA THR A 167 14.29 -4.34 -8.38
C THR A 167 15.34 -5.43 -8.58
N ALA A 168 15.69 -6.17 -7.52
CA ALA A 168 16.48 -7.39 -7.62
C ALA A 168 15.74 -8.43 -8.47
N LYS A 169 16.18 -8.59 -9.72
CA LYS A 169 15.79 -9.70 -10.60
C LYS A 169 16.02 -11.02 -9.87
N GLY A 170 15.11 -11.98 -10.07
CA GLY A 170 15.02 -13.17 -9.23
C GLY A 170 16.27 -14.07 -9.28
N ASN A 171 17.15 -13.93 -8.29
CA ASN A 171 18.09 -14.96 -7.89
C ASN A 171 17.41 -15.86 -6.83
N PRO A 172 16.91 -17.06 -7.18
CA PRO A 172 16.49 -18.03 -6.17
C PRO A 172 17.74 -18.44 -5.37
N SER A 173 17.82 -17.96 -4.13
CA SER A 173 19.03 -18.06 -3.30
C SER A 173 18.79 -19.03 -2.16
N ALA A 174 19.33 -20.26 -2.34
CA ALA A 174 19.47 -21.35 -1.35
C ALA A 174 18.19 -21.71 -0.56
#